data_AF-A0A3D0D6E2-F1
#
_entry.id   AF-A0A3D0D6E2-F1
#
_cell.length_a   1.000
_cell.length_b   1.000
_cell.length_c   1.000
_cell.angle_alpha   90.00
_cell.angle_beta   90.00
_cell.angle_gamma   90.00
#
_symmetry.space_group_name_H-M   'P 1'
#
loop_
_entity.id
_entity.type
_entity.pdbx_description
1 polymer ?
#
loop_
_entity_poly.entity_id
_entity_poly.type
_entity_poly.pdbx_seq_one_letter_code
_entity_poly.pdbx_strand_id
1 'polypeptide(L)'
;MAELLLADGWPAPDSPVVYLHEALSSDYIVVADPVVRQHELDGVVVGPQGLFVLYVDGPGGEVCPEQNGVQVGPVQPGRATPHPRPVGQAPNALRTFLQDEFGGGRLAVHRKTVGTGRAALHPSPPEEVRQATSALRAFLQDEFPGLQPAIHHLLICTGPDADAAGAGTAERAAMTTEAAPDAITSTELPDGSPLLDPELREALAVAVRDRRLTASQRATEPFIFRSGGQTAWTLREVVAHMDRHPDDGVYHLRNGTLARWLSEQGAVHLAELARAVMGQREVDARVPLETFLIGTGLLPRPSLSIQPPRLDFGYILAGQTAARRLRMQKAAGRGYLFGAVRPGDSWLHANPETFSGGALDAVVTVDSEALLISDRPYETALFIESTASDEPLSVPIQFRIVGMPSRLNRFLVRPLAGVLVAGLPGTAIGWLLGLLLVWMGAGLSGSALSPAVGAGAAGLLWAVTGGIR
;
A
#
# COMPACT_ATOMS: atom_id res chain seq x y z
N MET A 1 12.82 17.56 -8.13
CA MET A 1 11.98 17.27 -6.95
C MET A 1 11.93 18.40 -5.92
N ALA A 2 12.85 19.39 -5.93
CA ALA A 2 12.77 20.58 -5.08
C ALA A 2 11.65 21.59 -5.44
N GLU A 3 10.88 21.35 -6.51
CA GLU A 3 9.86 22.29 -7.03
C GLU A 3 8.44 22.07 -6.45
N LEU A 4 8.20 20.98 -5.73
CA LEU A 4 6.89 20.68 -5.13
C LEU A 4 6.66 21.32 -3.75
N LEU A 5 7.62 22.12 -3.26
CA LEU A 5 7.56 22.81 -1.96
C LEU A 5 7.05 24.26 -2.03
N LEU A 6 6.68 24.76 -3.22
CA LEU A 6 6.41 26.19 -3.46
C LEU A 6 4.92 26.60 -3.44
N ALA A 7 3.99 25.66 -3.20
CA ALA A 7 2.55 25.92 -3.41
C ALA A 7 1.81 26.48 -2.18
N ASP A 8 2.33 26.31 -0.97
CA ASP A 8 1.74 26.86 0.25
C ASP A 8 2.52 28.09 0.71
N GLY A 9 1.78 29.14 1.10
CA GLY A 9 2.29 30.49 1.30
C GLY A 9 3.64 30.53 2.02
N TRP A 10 4.58 31.30 1.47
CA TRP A 10 5.91 31.45 2.05
C TRP A 10 5.76 31.83 3.53
N PRO A 11 6.34 31.06 4.47
CA PRO A 11 6.41 31.48 5.86
C PRO A 11 7.07 32.86 5.94
N ALA A 12 6.72 33.63 6.97
CA ALA A 12 7.35 34.92 7.20
C ALA A 12 8.88 34.72 7.18
N PRO A 13 9.65 35.57 6.47
CA PRO A 13 11.09 35.36 6.27
C PRO A 13 11.89 35.29 7.58
N ASP A 14 11.33 35.82 8.68
CA ASP A 14 11.91 35.80 10.02
C ASP A 14 11.34 34.67 10.91
N SER A 15 10.68 33.66 10.32
CA SER A 15 10.18 32.51 11.07
C SER A 15 11.35 31.60 11.50
N PRO A 16 11.44 31.20 12.78
CA PRO A 16 12.44 30.23 13.24
C PRO A 16 12.45 28.92 12.46
N VAL A 17 11.31 28.55 11.89
CA VAL A 17 11.16 27.34 11.07
C VAL A 17 11.94 27.45 9.76
N VAL A 18 11.95 28.64 9.13
CA VAL A 18 12.74 28.91 7.91
C VAL A 18 14.23 28.84 8.23
N TYR A 19 14.65 29.46 9.33
CA TYR A 19 16.04 29.39 9.77
C TYR A 19 16.48 27.94 10.02
N LEU A 20 15.68 27.14 10.71
CA LEU A 20 16.00 25.72 10.95
C LEU A 20 16.07 24.91 9.67
N HIS A 21 15.25 25.21 8.67
CA HIS A 21 15.30 24.56 7.37
C HIS A 21 16.62 24.84 6.63
N GLU A 22 17.20 26.03 6.80
CA GLU A 22 18.50 26.38 6.21
C GLU A 22 19.70 25.90 7.04
N ALA A 23 19.56 25.88 8.36
CA ALA A 23 20.66 25.57 9.28
C ALA A 23 20.87 24.07 9.51
N LEU A 24 19.83 23.24 9.39
CA LEU A 24 19.92 21.79 9.55
C LEU A 24 20.42 21.12 8.26
N SER A 25 21.08 19.96 8.41
CA SER A 25 21.48 19.16 7.23
C SER A 25 20.26 18.57 6.52
N SER A 26 20.46 18.07 5.30
CA SER A 26 19.42 17.39 4.52
C SER A 26 18.86 16.11 5.17
N ASP A 27 19.46 15.64 6.27
CA ASP A 27 18.94 14.51 7.03
C ASP A 27 17.72 14.87 7.88
N TYR A 28 17.46 16.16 8.08
CA TYR A 28 16.33 16.68 8.83
C TYR A 28 15.31 17.30 7.89
N ILE A 29 14.03 17.05 8.16
CA ILE A 29 12.93 17.64 7.39
C ILE A 29 12.11 18.50 8.34
N VAL A 30 12.01 19.78 8.03
CA VAL A 30 11.29 20.76 8.84
C VAL A 30 9.89 20.95 8.26
N VAL A 31 8.86 20.77 9.10
CA VAL A 31 7.46 20.95 8.76
C VAL A 31 6.92 22.17 9.52
N ALA A 32 6.54 23.21 8.79
CA ALA A 32 5.96 24.44 9.34
C ALA A 32 4.46 24.29 9.61
N ASP A 33 4.00 24.85 10.73
CA ASP A 33 2.58 24.96 11.09
C ASP A 33 1.74 23.66 10.95
N PRO A 34 2.25 22.47 11.33
CA PRO A 34 1.47 21.25 11.12
C PRO A 34 0.26 21.19 12.05
N VAL A 35 -0.88 20.75 11.51
CA VAL A 35 -2.11 20.55 12.27
C VAL A 35 -2.31 19.06 12.50
N VAL A 36 -2.01 18.59 13.71
CA VAL A 36 -2.08 17.17 14.07
C VAL A 36 -3.28 16.94 15.00
N ARG A 37 -4.29 16.19 14.52
CA ARG A 37 -5.52 15.90 15.27
C ARG A 37 -6.22 17.15 15.83
N GLN A 38 -6.37 18.19 15.00
CA GLN A 38 -6.93 19.51 15.36
C GLN A 38 -6.08 20.33 16.34
N HIS A 39 -4.84 19.93 16.59
CA HIS A 39 -3.89 20.71 17.36
C HIS A 39 -2.88 21.35 16.41
N GLU A 40 -2.85 22.68 16.38
CA GLU A 40 -1.89 23.46 15.62
C GLU A 40 -0.56 23.47 16.38
N LEU A 41 0.54 23.16 15.69
CA LEU A 41 1.90 23.19 16.23
C LEU A 41 2.67 24.26 15.45
N ASP A 42 3.59 24.99 16.09
CA ASP A 42 4.37 26.02 15.39
C ASP A 42 5.38 25.40 14.39
N GLY A 43 5.87 24.20 14.69
CA GLY A 43 6.70 23.44 13.77
C GLY A 43 7.08 22.06 14.30
N VAL A 44 7.41 21.16 13.39
CA VAL A 44 7.93 19.82 13.71
C VAL A 44 9.15 19.54 12.86
N VAL A 45 10.28 19.19 13.48
CA VAL A 45 11.47 18.70 12.79
C VAL A 45 11.50 17.18 12.89
N VAL A 46 11.58 16.51 11.74
CA VAL A 46 11.73 15.06 11.63
C VAL A 46 13.21 14.75 11.38
N GLY A 47 13.87 14.11 12.34
CA GLY A 47 15.29 13.75 12.26
C GLY A 47 15.56 12.29 12.63
N PRO A 48 16.80 11.81 12.45
CA PRO A 48 17.17 10.44 12.80
C PRO A 48 17.02 10.12 14.30
N GLN A 49 17.13 11.13 15.16
CA GLN A 49 16.96 11.01 16.61
C GLN A 49 15.49 10.91 17.05
N GLY A 50 14.55 11.40 16.24
CA GLY A 50 13.15 11.51 16.65
C GLY A 50 12.41 12.68 16.02
N LEU A 51 11.32 13.06 16.67
CA LEU A 51 10.53 14.25 16.34
C LEU A 51 10.85 15.37 17.32
N PHE A 52 11.10 16.58 16.82
CA PHE A 52 11.27 17.77 17.64
C PHE A 52 10.10 18.72 17.40
N VAL A 53 9.24 18.88 18.40
CA VAL A 53 8.11 19.81 18.37
C VAL A 53 8.60 21.18 18.84
N LEU A 54 8.43 22.16 17.98
CA LEU A 54 8.85 23.53 18.22
C LEU A 54 7.68 24.32 18.80
N TYR A 55 7.96 25.10 19.83
CA TYR A 55 7.07 26.12 20.36
C TYR A 55 7.77 27.46 20.22
N VAL A 56 7.19 28.40 19.47
CA VAL A 56 7.81 29.69 19.19
C VAL A 56 7.19 30.75 20.11
N ASP A 57 7.98 31.26 21.07
CA ASP A 57 7.58 32.45 21.85
C ASP A 57 7.87 33.68 20.99
N GLY A 58 6.82 34.20 20.34
CA GLY A 58 6.90 35.39 19.49
C GLY A 58 7.23 36.66 20.29
N PRO A 59 7.89 37.67 19.69
CA PRO A 59 8.33 38.87 20.41
C PRO A 59 7.19 39.83 20.76
N GLY A 60 5.94 39.49 20.42
CA GLY A 60 4.81 40.41 20.46
C GLY A 60 3.49 39.71 20.74
N GLY A 61 3.38 38.97 21.85
CA GLY A 61 2.08 38.79 22.51
C GLY A 61 1.53 40.14 22.95
N GLU A 62 1.10 40.95 21.99
CA GLU A 62 0.43 42.23 22.21
C GLU A 62 -0.93 41.88 22.80
N VAL A 63 -1.07 42.09 24.11
CA VAL A 63 -2.35 41.98 24.81
C VAL A 63 -3.29 42.97 24.13
N CYS A 64 -4.20 42.49 23.27
CA CYS A 64 -5.30 43.29 22.78
C CYS A 64 -6.06 43.82 24.00
N PRO A 65 -6.17 45.15 24.20
CA PRO A 65 -7.04 45.66 25.24
C PRO A 65 -8.47 45.34 24.83
N GLU A 66 -9.07 44.37 25.51
CA GLU A 66 -10.51 44.13 25.45
C GLU A 66 -11.21 45.42 25.91
N GLN A 67 -11.72 46.18 24.95
CA GLN A 67 -12.40 47.44 25.17
C GLN A 67 -13.82 47.15 25.63
N ASN A 68 -13.98 46.82 26.92
CA ASN A 68 -15.30 46.64 27.55
C ASN A 68 -15.50 47.66 28.67
N GLY A 69 -15.95 48.84 28.27
CA GLY A 69 -16.65 49.76 29.16
C GLY A 69 -18.13 49.38 29.20
N VAL A 70 -18.53 48.58 30.19
CA VAL A 70 -19.93 48.48 30.61
C VAL A 70 -19.98 48.73 32.12
N GLN A 71 -20.51 49.90 32.49
CA GLN A 71 -20.87 50.24 33.86
C GLN A 71 -21.93 49.26 34.36
N VAL A 72 -21.60 48.52 35.42
CA VAL A 72 -22.59 47.75 36.19
C VAL A 72 -23.21 48.68 37.23
N GLY A 73 -24.46 49.08 36.99
CA GLY A 73 -25.33 49.67 38.01
C GLY A 73 -25.78 48.61 39.04
N PRO A 74 -26.25 49.02 40.23
CA PRO A 74 -26.52 48.09 41.34
C PRO A 74 -27.78 47.26 41.08
N VAL A 75 -27.65 45.93 41.10
CA VAL A 75 -28.77 44.97 41.03
C VAL A 75 -29.14 44.51 42.45
N GLN A 76 -30.44 44.63 42.75
CA GLN A 76 -31.11 44.21 43.99
C GLN A 76 -31.09 42.69 44.21
N PRO A 77 -31.21 42.21 45.47
CA PRO A 77 -31.17 40.79 45.78
C PRO A 77 -32.56 40.15 45.62
N GLY A 78 -32.64 39.07 44.83
CA GLY A 78 -33.87 38.31 44.61
C GLY A 78 -33.64 36.81 44.57
N ARG A 79 -34.04 36.15 45.66
CA ARG A 79 -34.54 34.77 45.79
C ARG A 79 -33.79 33.61 45.10
N ALA A 80 -33.14 32.81 45.93
CA ALA A 80 -32.73 31.44 45.64
C ALA A 80 -33.92 30.46 45.68
N THR A 81 -33.95 29.52 44.74
CA THR A 81 -34.66 28.24 44.84
C THR A 81 -33.65 27.10 44.74
N PRO A 82 -33.78 26.02 45.55
CA PRO A 82 -32.79 24.96 45.61
C PRO A 82 -33.08 23.87 44.58
N HIS A 83 -32.03 23.38 43.91
CA HIS A 83 -32.05 22.11 43.20
C HIS A 83 -31.05 21.10 43.81
N PRO A 84 -31.35 19.79 43.71
CA PRO A 84 -30.79 18.77 44.58
C PRO A 84 -29.44 18.25 44.10
N ARG A 85 -28.61 17.87 45.07
CA ARG A 85 -27.36 17.13 44.90
C ARG A 85 -27.63 15.70 44.39
N PRO A 86 -26.79 15.15 43.51
CA PRO A 86 -26.51 13.73 43.50
C PRO A 86 -25.28 13.42 44.36
N VAL A 87 -25.48 12.49 45.30
CA VAL A 87 -24.44 11.76 46.02
C VAL A 87 -24.16 10.48 45.21
N GLY A 88 -22.90 10.23 44.88
CA GLY A 88 -22.45 9.00 44.24
C GLY A 88 -20.94 8.88 44.37
N GLN A 89 -20.50 7.98 45.25
CA GLN A 89 -19.11 7.72 45.61
C GLN A 89 -18.38 6.85 44.57
N ALA A 90 -17.05 7.05 44.58
CA ALA A 90 -15.94 6.10 44.36
C ALA A 90 -15.27 6.05 42.95
N PRO A 91 -13.99 5.59 42.85
CA PRO A 91 -13.00 5.31 43.90
C PRO A 91 -11.62 5.98 43.69
N ASN A 92 -10.84 5.96 44.78
CA ASN A 92 -9.45 6.38 44.96
C ASN A 92 -8.39 5.71 44.03
N ALA A 93 -8.74 5.16 42.87
CA ALA A 93 -7.78 4.52 41.97
C ALA A 93 -6.93 5.53 41.17
N LEU A 94 -7.46 6.72 40.90
CA LEU A 94 -6.74 7.76 40.15
C LEU A 94 -5.61 8.42 40.96
N ARG A 95 -5.67 8.33 42.30
CA ARG A 95 -4.72 9.01 43.19
C ARG A 95 -3.43 8.22 43.39
N THR A 96 -3.51 6.89 43.33
CA THR A 96 -2.34 6.02 43.45
C THR A 96 -1.52 5.97 42.15
N PHE A 97 -2.18 6.02 40.98
CA PHE A 97 -1.47 6.08 39.70
C PHE A 97 -0.69 7.40 39.50
N LEU A 98 -1.23 8.53 40.00
CA LEU A 98 -0.56 9.83 39.93
C LEU A 98 0.59 10.02 40.92
N GLN A 99 0.77 9.12 41.89
CA GLN A 99 1.83 9.21 42.90
C GLN A 99 3.02 8.28 42.65
N ASP A 100 2.82 7.16 41.94
CA ASP A 100 3.89 6.20 41.64
C ASP A 100 4.70 6.55 40.39
N GLU A 101 4.13 7.27 39.40
CA GLU A 101 4.87 7.69 38.21
C GLU A 101 5.49 9.10 38.32
N PHE A 102 4.96 9.98 39.17
CA PHE A 102 5.40 11.37 39.21
C PHE A 102 5.53 11.87 40.64
N GLY A 103 6.78 11.87 41.13
CA GLY A 103 7.17 12.48 42.39
C GLY A 103 6.60 13.90 42.51
N GLY A 104 5.88 14.18 43.59
CA GLY A 104 5.10 15.40 43.79
C GLY A 104 5.92 16.69 43.74
N GLY A 105 6.08 17.25 42.54
CA GLY A 105 6.54 18.62 42.30
C GLY A 105 5.36 19.59 42.34
N ARG A 106 5.48 20.67 43.12
CA ARG A 106 4.49 21.76 43.09
C ARG A 106 4.56 22.49 41.75
N LEU A 107 3.40 22.69 41.11
CA LEU A 107 3.23 23.51 39.91
C LEU A 107 3.72 24.94 40.16
N ALA A 108 4.84 25.31 39.56
CA ALA A 108 5.27 26.70 39.46
C ALA A 108 4.49 27.36 38.33
N VAL A 109 3.58 28.28 38.66
CA VAL A 109 2.93 29.14 37.67
C VAL A 109 3.98 30.12 37.16
N HIS A 110 4.35 30.01 35.88
CA HIS A 110 5.28 30.92 35.25
C HIS A 110 4.58 32.28 35.05
N ARG A 111 4.96 33.30 35.84
CA ARG A 111 4.51 34.69 35.65
C ARG A 111 5.62 35.47 34.97
N LYS A 112 5.43 35.81 33.69
CA LYS A 112 6.24 36.82 32.99
C LYS A 112 5.69 38.20 33.40
N THR A 113 6.44 38.95 34.21
CA THR A 113 6.07 40.32 34.58
C THR A 113 6.47 41.25 33.44
N VAL A 114 5.56 41.48 32.50
CA VAL A 114 5.73 42.49 31.44
C VAL A 114 5.50 43.88 32.06
N GLY A 115 6.33 44.86 31.70
CA GLY A 115 6.47 46.19 32.33
C GLY A 115 5.21 47.08 32.40
N THR A 116 4.02 46.58 32.03
CA THR A 116 2.73 47.28 32.07
C THR A 116 1.75 46.73 33.11
N GLY A 117 2.15 45.78 33.97
CA GLY A 117 1.41 45.42 35.18
C GLY A 117 0.19 44.50 34.99
N ARG A 118 -0.03 43.95 33.80
CA ARG A 118 -1.07 42.93 33.57
C ARG A 118 -0.45 41.66 33.00
N ALA A 119 -0.46 40.60 33.82
CA ALA A 119 0.03 39.28 33.42
C ALA A 119 -0.98 38.63 32.46
N ALA A 120 -0.56 38.42 31.20
CA ALA A 120 -1.27 37.50 30.32
C ALA A 120 -1.09 36.08 30.89
N LEU A 121 -2.20 35.39 31.12
CA LEU A 121 -2.20 33.97 31.45
C LEU A 121 -1.99 33.20 30.15
N HIS A 122 -0.74 32.91 29.80
CA HIS A 122 -0.47 31.83 28.85
C HIS A 122 -0.98 30.53 29.49
N PRO A 123 -1.61 29.61 28.71
CA PRO A 123 -1.90 28.27 29.19
C PRO A 123 -0.66 27.70 29.86
N SER A 124 -0.83 26.95 30.94
CA SER A 124 0.32 26.39 31.63
C SER A 124 1.11 25.56 30.62
N PRO A 125 2.37 25.92 30.32
CA PRO A 125 3.18 25.27 29.30
C PRO A 125 3.10 23.73 29.35
N PRO A 126 3.06 23.04 30.52
CA PRO A 126 2.92 21.56 30.57
C PRO A 126 1.61 20.99 30.02
N GLU A 127 0.54 21.76 29.88
CA GLU A 127 -0.70 21.25 29.28
C GLU A 127 -0.61 21.17 27.76
N GLU A 128 -0.14 22.23 27.10
CA GLU A 128 0.08 22.27 25.65
C GLU A 128 1.02 21.16 25.20
N VAL A 129 2.15 20.98 25.89
CA VAL A 129 3.08 19.88 25.57
C VAL A 129 2.41 18.53 25.69
N ARG A 130 1.66 18.26 26.78
CA ARG A 130 0.97 16.98 26.94
C ARG A 130 -0.07 16.75 25.84
N GLN A 131 -0.79 17.79 25.43
CA GLN A 131 -1.76 17.71 24.33
C GLN A 131 -1.08 17.43 23.00
N ALA A 132 -0.01 18.16 22.66
CA ALA A 132 0.79 17.95 21.46
C ALA A 132 1.43 16.55 21.42
N THR A 133 2.07 16.10 22.52
CA THR A 133 2.63 14.74 22.61
C THR A 133 1.54 13.69 22.40
N SER A 134 0.37 13.85 23.05
CA SER A 134 -0.74 12.91 22.93
C SER A 134 -1.30 12.88 21.51
N ALA A 135 -1.46 14.04 20.87
CA ALA A 135 -1.92 14.17 19.49
C ALA A 135 -0.96 13.49 18.50
N LEU A 136 0.35 13.75 18.63
CA LEU A 136 1.39 13.14 17.80
C LEU A 136 1.49 11.63 18.02
N ARG A 137 1.43 11.14 19.27
CA ARG A 137 1.47 9.69 19.53
C ARG A 137 0.26 8.99 18.93
N ALA A 138 -0.93 9.57 19.05
CA ALA A 138 -2.13 9.00 18.43
C ALA A 138 -2.05 9.03 16.89
N PHE A 139 -1.52 10.12 16.32
CA PHE A 139 -1.24 10.22 14.88
C PHE A 139 -0.28 9.13 14.42
N LEU A 140 0.85 8.97 15.11
CA LEU A 140 1.84 7.93 14.81
C LEU A 140 1.25 6.53 14.94
N GLN A 141 0.44 6.28 15.97
CA GLN A 141 -0.22 4.98 16.13
C GLN A 141 -1.20 4.67 14.98
N ASP A 142 -1.89 5.68 14.45
CA ASP A 142 -2.84 5.52 13.35
C ASP A 142 -2.15 5.31 12.00
N GLU A 143 -1.15 6.13 11.70
CA GLU A 143 -0.52 6.23 10.38
C GLU A 143 0.73 5.33 10.26
N PHE A 144 1.44 5.12 11.37
CA PHE A 144 2.69 4.35 11.46
C PHE A 144 2.69 3.45 12.72
N PRO A 145 1.84 2.42 12.81
CA PRO A 145 1.62 1.67 14.06
C PRO A 145 2.85 0.98 14.66
N GLY A 146 3.91 0.76 13.88
CA GLY A 146 5.20 0.23 14.34
C GLY A 146 6.22 1.29 14.76
N LEU A 147 5.94 2.57 14.54
CA LEU A 147 6.86 3.68 14.70
C LEU A 147 6.63 4.38 16.04
N GLN A 148 7.64 4.35 16.92
CA GLN A 148 7.59 4.98 18.25
C GLN A 148 8.83 5.88 18.47
N PRO A 149 8.97 6.97 17.70
CA PRO A 149 10.11 7.86 17.84
C PRO A 149 10.08 8.59 19.17
N ALA A 150 11.26 8.99 19.64
CA ALA A 150 11.36 9.96 20.72
C ALA A 150 10.72 11.28 20.26
N ILE A 151 9.99 11.94 21.16
CA ILE A 151 9.36 13.24 20.91
C ILE A 151 10.00 14.22 21.87
N HIS A 152 10.76 15.16 21.32
CA HIS A 152 11.44 16.23 22.04
C HIS A 152 10.64 17.52 21.87
N HIS A 153 10.60 18.34 22.92
CA HIS A 153 9.88 19.60 22.92
C HIS A 153 10.87 20.74 23.14
N LEU A 154 10.96 21.65 22.17
CA LEU A 154 11.89 22.77 22.18
C LEU A 154 11.11 24.09 22.25
N LEU A 155 11.44 24.93 23.22
CA LEU A 155 10.89 26.28 23.30
C LEU A 155 11.89 27.26 22.68
N ILE A 156 11.53 27.83 21.54
CA ILE A 156 12.34 28.77 20.78
C ILE A 156 11.93 30.19 21.14
N CYS A 157 12.85 30.93 21.75
CA CYS A 157 12.67 32.35 22.03
C CYS A 157 13.21 33.18 20.86
N THR A 158 12.36 34.07 20.32
CA THR A 158 12.72 34.94 19.18
C THR A 158 13.15 36.34 19.60
N GLY A 159 13.02 36.70 20.88
CA GLY A 159 13.39 38.01 21.41
C GLY A 159 14.90 38.14 21.71
N PRO A 160 15.51 39.31 21.44
CA PRO A 160 16.95 39.55 21.69
C PRO A 160 17.32 39.56 23.18
N ASP A 161 16.35 39.81 24.06
CA ASP A 161 16.54 39.86 25.52
C ASP A 161 16.20 38.53 26.23
N ALA A 162 15.99 37.46 25.46
CA ALA A 162 15.74 36.13 26.01
C ALA A 162 17.05 35.52 26.55
N ASP A 163 17.59 36.09 27.62
CA ASP A 163 18.69 35.48 28.36
C ASP A 163 18.22 34.11 28.88
N ALA A 164 18.82 33.04 28.35
CA ALA A 164 18.59 31.63 28.71
C ALA A 164 19.03 31.28 30.16
N ALA A 165 19.05 32.28 31.05
CA ALA A 165 19.57 32.20 32.39
C ALA A 165 18.55 31.53 33.33
N GLY A 166 18.57 30.19 33.35
CA GLY A 166 18.13 29.41 34.50
C GLY A 166 16.82 28.65 34.35
N ALA A 167 16.71 27.78 33.35
CA ALA A 167 15.71 26.71 33.36
C ALA A 167 16.20 25.55 34.25
N GLY A 168 16.01 25.69 35.57
CA GLY A 168 16.12 24.57 36.50
C GLY A 168 15.02 23.54 36.21
N THR A 169 15.40 22.26 36.26
CA THR A 169 14.57 21.04 36.09
C THR A 169 14.09 20.68 34.68
N ALA A 170 15.00 20.05 33.94
CA ALA A 170 14.92 18.85 33.09
C ALA A 170 13.87 18.69 31.97
N GLU A 171 12.73 19.40 31.96
CA GLU A 171 11.65 19.03 31.02
C GLU A 171 11.61 19.89 29.75
N ARG A 172 12.28 21.05 29.72
CA ARG A 172 12.41 21.90 28.50
C ARG A 172 13.74 22.62 28.44
N ALA A 173 14.38 22.54 27.27
CA ALA A 173 15.44 23.46 26.90
C ALA A 173 14.79 24.67 26.22
N ALA A 174 14.66 25.78 26.96
CA ALA A 174 14.41 27.08 26.34
C ALA A 174 15.70 27.53 25.67
N MET A 175 15.64 27.90 24.39
CA MET A 175 16.82 28.22 23.59
C MET A 175 16.53 29.32 22.58
N THR A 176 17.59 29.98 22.13
CA THR A 176 17.51 30.94 21.03
C THR A 176 17.36 30.19 19.71
N THR A 177 16.85 30.88 18.69
CA THR A 177 16.71 30.33 17.32
C THR A 177 18.06 29.82 16.78
N GLU A 178 19.16 30.53 17.06
CA GLU A 178 20.51 30.15 16.65
C GLU A 178 21.05 28.91 17.37
N ALA A 179 20.63 28.64 18.61
CA ALA A 179 21.09 27.48 19.38
C ALA A 179 20.28 26.20 19.09
N ALA A 180 19.14 26.31 18.41
CA ALA A 180 18.25 25.19 18.13
C ALA A 180 18.86 24.11 17.21
N PRO A 181 19.57 24.42 16.10
CA PRO A 181 20.21 23.41 15.27
C PRO A 181 21.23 22.56 16.03
N ASP A 182 22.06 23.20 16.86
CA ASP A 182 23.06 22.51 17.69
C ASP A 182 22.39 21.60 18.73
N ALA A 183 21.31 22.06 19.37
CA ALA A 183 20.57 21.24 20.32
C ALA A 183 19.91 20.01 19.66
N ILE A 184 19.32 20.18 18.47
CA ILE A 184 18.70 19.10 17.70
C ILE A 184 19.76 18.06 17.31
N THR A 185 20.87 18.52 16.72
CA THR A 185 21.94 17.64 16.23
C THR A 185 22.77 16.98 17.33
N SER A 186 22.86 17.60 18.51
CA SER A 186 23.55 17.06 19.68
C SER A 186 22.70 16.08 20.50
N THR A 187 21.41 15.93 20.18
CA THR A 187 20.55 14.97 20.84
C THR A 187 21.05 13.54 20.56
N GLU A 188 21.11 12.71 21.60
CA GLU A 188 21.59 11.33 21.47
C GLU A 188 20.68 10.54 20.51
N LEU A 189 21.31 9.88 19.54
CA LEU A 189 20.62 9.00 18.61
C LEU A 189 20.19 7.73 19.34
N PRO A 190 18.89 7.39 19.41
CA PRO A 190 18.46 6.14 20.00
C PRO A 190 19.02 4.95 19.22
N ASP A 191 19.61 3.99 19.92
CA ASP A 191 20.10 2.75 19.32
C ASP A 191 18.97 2.07 18.53
N GLY A 192 19.19 1.84 17.23
CA GLY A 192 18.21 1.17 16.37
C GLY A 192 17.00 2.04 15.99
N SER A 193 17.11 3.37 16.02
CA SER A 193 16.04 4.26 15.56
C SER A 193 15.59 3.89 14.13
N PRO A 194 14.31 3.58 13.91
CA PRO A 194 13.79 3.30 12.56
C PRO A 194 13.86 4.54 11.65
N LEU A 195 13.92 5.73 12.25
CA LEU A 195 14.10 7.00 11.52
C LEU A 195 15.51 7.18 10.96
N LEU A 196 16.42 6.21 11.07
CA LEU A 196 17.67 6.22 10.30
C LEU A 196 17.43 6.07 8.79
N ASP A 197 16.35 5.40 8.41
CA ASP A 197 15.92 5.27 7.02
C ASP A 197 15.41 6.62 6.47
N PRO A 198 16.09 7.23 5.48
CA PRO A 198 15.67 8.52 4.91
C PRO A 198 14.29 8.45 4.24
N GLU A 199 13.90 7.33 3.63
CA GLU A 199 12.60 7.19 2.97
C GLU A 199 11.46 7.24 3.98
N LEU A 200 11.63 6.59 5.13
CA LEU A 200 10.66 6.65 6.22
C LEU A 200 10.56 8.05 6.84
N ARG A 201 11.67 8.79 6.97
CA ARG A 201 11.65 10.18 7.46
C ARG A 201 10.87 11.08 6.51
N GLU A 202 11.10 10.96 5.21
CA GLU A 202 10.38 11.73 4.19
C GLU A 202 8.89 11.40 4.21
N ALA A 203 8.52 10.11 4.26
CA ALA A 203 7.13 9.68 4.38
C ALA A 203 6.45 10.23 5.64
N LEU A 204 7.15 10.24 6.78
CA LEU A 204 6.63 10.79 8.03
C LEU A 204 6.44 12.31 7.97
N ALA A 205 7.42 13.04 7.43
CA ALA A 205 7.33 14.50 7.30
C ALA A 205 6.19 14.92 6.37
N VAL A 206 6.04 14.24 5.23
CA VAL A 206 4.92 14.42 4.31
C VAL A 206 3.59 14.12 5.01
N ALA A 207 3.53 13.06 5.81
CA ALA A 207 2.31 12.73 6.54
C ALA A 207 1.95 13.79 7.60
N VAL A 208 2.93 14.28 8.38
CA VAL A 208 2.69 15.35 9.38
C VAL A 208 2.26 16.66 8.71
N ARG A 209 2.80 16.98 7.54
CA ARG A 209 2.45 18.17 6.76
C ARG A 209 1.04 18.08 6.15
N ASP A 210 0.75 16.99 5.46
CA ASP A 210 -0.38 16.90 4.52
C ASP A 210 -1.64 16.26 5.15
N ARG A 211 -1.52 15.57 6.29
CA ARG A 211 -2.63 14.79 6.90
C ARG A 211 -3.20 15.46 8.15
N ARG A 212 -4.16 16.37 7.93
CA ARG A 212 -4.95 16.99 9.02
C ARG A 212 -6.04 16.08 9.61
N LEU A 213 -6.41 15.02 8.90
CA LEU A 213 -7.38 14.00 9.32
C LEU A 213 -6.73 12.62 9.28
N THR A 214 -6.49 12.01 10.45
CA THR A 214 -6.01 10.62 10.52
C THR A 214 -7.14 9.63 10.23
N ALA A 215 -6.76 8.39 9.93
CA ALA A 215 -7.72 7.31 9.68
C ALA A 215 -8.78 7.15 10.80
N SER A 216 -8.40 7.33 12.07
CA SER A 216 -9.28 7.16 13.23
C SER A 216 -9.85 8.48 13.78
N GLN A 217 -9.38 9.63 13.28
CA GLN A 217 -9.81 10.91 13.78
C GLN A 217 -11.29 11.16 13.45
N ARG A 218 -12.01 11.64 14.46
CA ARG A 218 -13.40 12.03 14.32
C ARG A 218 -13.47 13.31 13.49
N ALA A 219 -14.19 13.27 12.39
CA ALA A 219 -14.56 14.39 11.57
C ALA A 219 -15.46 15.37 12.35
N THR A 220 -15.40 16.64 11.98
CA THR A 220 -16.27 17.70 12.51
C THR A 220 -17.73 17.46 12.14
N GLU A 221 -17.95 16.96 10.92
CA GLU A 221 -19.28 16.58 10.43
C GLU A 221 -19.29 15.12 9.97
N PRO A 222 -20.35 14.35 10.30
CA PRO A 222 -20.44 12.96 9.86
C PRO A 222 -20.64 12.88 8.35
N PHE A 223 -19.99 11.91 7.73
CA PHE A 223 -20.30 11.54 6.35
C PHE A 223 -21.59 10.71 6.32
N ILE A 224 -22.56 11.12 5.51
CA ILE A 224 -23.87 10.47 5.43
C ILE A 224 -23.96 9.64 4.15
N PHE A 225 -24.13 8.33 4.31
CA PHE A 225 -24.31 7.40 3.19
C PHE A 225 -25.75 7.37 2.71
N ARG A 226 -25.91 7.14 1.40
CA ARG A 226 -27.24 6.97 0.78
C ARG A 226 -27.98 5.75 1.30
N SER A 227 -27.30 4.60 1.45
CA SER A 227 -27.96 3.39 1.91
C SER A 227 -28.28 3.47 3.42
N GLY A 228 -29.57 3.51 3.74
CA GLY A 228 -30.06 3.39 5.12
C GLY A 228 -29.74 4.57 6.06
N GLY A 229 -29.24 5.70 5.55
CA GLY A 229 -28.90 6.87 6.36
C GLY A 229 -27.78 6.62 7.36
N GLN A 230 -26.92 5.63 7.09
CA GLN A 230 -25.77 5.35 7.95
C GLN A 230 -24.80 6.53 7.94
N THR A 231 -24.30 6.88 9.11
CA THR A 231 -23.34 7.96 9.29
C THR A 231 -21.99 7.40 9.70
N ALA A 232 -20.92 7.86 9.06
CA ALA A 232 -19.55 7.58 9.45
C ALA A 232 -18.88 8.84 9.98
N TRP A 233 -18.21 8.73 11.11
CA TRP A 233 -17.52 9.84 11.77
C TRP A 233 -16.02 9.84 11.52
N THR A 234 -15.45 8.74 11.02
CA THR A 234 -14.02 8.63 10.76
C THR A 234 -13.77 8.20 9.31
N LEU A 235 -12.59 8.54 8.78
CA LEU A 235 -12.20 8.11 7.44
C LEU A 235 -12.19 6.58 7.31
N ARG A 236 -11.70 5.87 8.35
CA ARG A 236 -11.70 4.40 8.39
C ARG A 236 -13.11 3.83 8.29
N GLU A 237 -14.10 4.43 8.97
CA GLU A 237 -15.50 4.01 8.86
C GLU A 237 -16.05 4.25 7.46
N VAL A 238 -15.74 5.41 6.85
CA VAL A 238 -16.16 5.74 5.48
C VAL A 238 -15.62 4.69 4.49
N VAL A 239 -14.31 4.44 4.54
CA VAL A 239 -13.62 3.48 3.67
C VAL A 239 -14.12 2.05 3.89
N ALA A 240 -14.28 1.62 5.15
CA ALA A 240 -14.81 0.30 5.47
C ALA A 240 -16.29 0.12 5.06
N HIS A 241 -17.08 1.19 5.04
CA HIS A 241 -18.44 1.15 4.50
C HIS A 241 -18.43 1.04 2.98
N MET A 242 -17.61 1.84 2.30
CA MET A 242 -17.49 1.81 0.83
C MET A 242 -16.98 0.45 0.31
N ASP A 243 -16.09 -0.23 1.04
CA ASP A 243 -15.66 -1.60 0.72
C ASP A 243 -16.82 -2.62 0.83
N ARG A 244 -17.62 -2.51 1.89
CA ARG A 244 -18.78 -3.39 2.12
C ARG A 244 -19.95 -3.09 1.18
N HIS A 245 -20.12 -1.82 0.81
CA HIS A 245 -21.22 -1.31 -0.02
C HIS A 245 -20.65 -0.48 -1.19
N PRO A 246 -20.07 -1.14 -2.21
CA PRO A 246 -19.38 -0.44 -3.30
C PRO A 246 -20.29 0.48 -4.10
N ASP A 247 -21.59 0.18 -4.18
CA ASP A 247 -22.53 1.01 -4.94
C ASP A 247 -22.71 2.41 -4.31
N ASP A 248 -22.64 2.50 -2.97
CA ASP A 248 -22.62 3.79 -2.26
C ASP A 248 -21.31 4.53 -2.55
N GLY A 249 -20.17 3.82 -2.48
CA GLY A 249 -18.86 4.41 -2.75
C GLY A 249 -18.75 4.98 -4.15
N VAL A 250 -19.19 4.21 -5.16
CA VAL A 250 -19.28 4.66 -6.56
C VAL A 250 -20.14 5.90 -6.68
N TYR A 251 -21.31 5.92 -6.03
CA TYR A 251 -22.21 7.08 -6.07
C TYR A 251 -21.54 8.34 -5.50
N HIS A 252 -20.93 8.24 -4.31
CA HIS A 252 -20.31 9.36 -3.62
C HIS A 252 -19.01 9.88 -4.26
N LEU A 253 -18.26 9.00 -4.94
CA LEU A 253 -17.13 9.40 -5.77
C LEU A 253 -17.60 10.14 -7.02
N ARG A 254 -18.57 9.58 -7.75
CA ARG A 254 -19.06 10.15 -9.01
C ARG A 254 -19.72 11.51 -8.85
N ASN A 255 -20.47 11.72 -7.77
CA ASN A 255 -21.15 12.99 -7.52
C ASN A 255 -20.25 14.03 -6.81
N GLY A 256 -19.00 13.68 -6.47
CA GLY A 256 -18.05 14.56 -5.81
C GLY A 256 -18.35 14.84 -4.33
N THR A 257 -19.39 14.25 -3.73
CA THR A 257 -19.73 14.48 -2.32
C THR A 257 -18.65 13.96 -1.38
N LEU A 258 -17.98 12.86 -1.72
CA LEU A 258 -16.85 12.35 -0.94
C LEU A 258 -15.66 13.32 -0.97
N ALA A 259 -15.26 13.78 -2.16
CA ALA A 259 -14.15 14.72 -2.31
C ALA A 259 -14.42 16.04 -1.59
N ARG A 260 -15.65 16.55 -1.65
CA ARG A 260 -16.05 17.76 -0.92
C ARG A 260 -15.94 17.56 0.59
N TRP A 261 -16.54 16.49 1.12
CA TRP A 261 -16.47 16.20 2.55
C TRP A 261 -15.02 16.04 3.03
N LEU A 262 -14.18 15.29 2.31
CA LEU A 262 -12.75 15.15 2.64
C LEU A 262 -12.04 16.50 2.69
N SER A 263 -12.31 17.39 1.72
CA SER A 263 -11.74 18.74 1.69
C SER A 263 -12.19 19.58 2.90
N GLU A 264 -13.47 19.51 3.26
CA GLU A 264 -14.04 20.21 4.43
C GLU A 264 -13.46 19.68 5.76
N GLN A 265 -13.14 18.39 5.83
CA GLN A 265 -12.47 17.79 6.98
C GLN A 265 -10.94 18.00 6.97
N GLY A 266 -10.39 18.77 6.03
CA GLY A 266 -8.95 19.04 5.93
C GLY A 266 -8.11 17.90 5.31
N ALA A 267 -8.74 16.87 4.77
CA ALA A 267 -8.08 15.78 4.04
C ALA A 267 -7.92 16.11 2.54
N VAL A 268 -7.24 17.21 2.24
CA VAL A 268 -7.13 17.78 0.89
C VAL A 268 -6.52 16.78 -0.10
N HIS A 269 -5.44 16.09 0.29
CA HIS A 269 -4.79 15.08 -0.55
C HIS A 269 -5.74 13.92 -0.95
N LEU A 270 -6.61 13.46 -0.04
CA LEU A 270 -7.60 12.42 -0.36
C LEU A 270 -8.74 12.97 -1.22
N ALA A 271 -9.11 14.24 -1.03
CA ALA A 271 -10.08 14.91 -1.90
C ALA A 271 -9.54 15.02 -3.33
N GLU A 272 -8.26 15.34 -3.50
CA GLU A 272 -7.57 15.36 -4.78
C GLU A 272 -7.48 13.97 -5.39
N LEU A 273 -7.07 12.95 -4.61
CA LEU A 273 -7.09 11.55 -5.05
C LEU A 273 -8.47 11.13 -5.56
N ALA A 274 -9.53 11.45 -4.80
CA ALA A 274 -10.92 11.15 -5.18
C ALA A 274 -11.31 11.83 -6.51
N ARG A 275 -10.88 13.08 -6.74
CA ARG A 275 -11.11 13.76 -8.02
C ARG A 275 -10.27 13.16 -9.15
N ALA A 276 -9.01 12.83 -8.87
CA ALA A 276 -8.06 12.30 -9.85
C ALA A 276 -8.52 10.93 -10.40
N VAL A 277 -8.94 10.01 -9.53
CA VAL A 277 -9.45 8.70 -9.97
C VAL A 277 -10.71 8.83 -10.83
N MET A 278 -11.54 9.85 -10.57
CA MET A 278 -12.73 10.11 -11.38
C MET A 278 -12.42 10.78 -12.72
N GLY A 279 -11.24 11.37 -12.87
CA GLY A 279 -10.72 11.86 -14.15
C GLY A 279 -10.29 10.73 -15.09
N GLN A 280 -10.05 9.52 -14.57
CA GLN A 280 -9.71 8.35 -15.38
C GLN A 280 -10.97 7.87 -16.14
N ARG A 281 -10.86 7.77 -17.47
CA ARG A 281 -11.97 7.35 -18.33
C ARG A 281 -12.12 5.83 -18.33
N GLU A 282 -12.60 5.31 -17.21
CA GLU A 282 -12.84 3.88 -17.03
C GLU A 282 -14.28 3.49 -17.35
N VAL A 283 -14.44 2.37 -18.05
CA VAL A 283 -15.76 1.84 -18.42
C VAL A 283 -16.52 1.35 -17.19
N ASP A 284 -15.80 0.72 -16.27
CA ASP A 284 -16.37 0.17 -15.04
C ASP A 284 -16.23 1.14 -13.86
N ALA A 285 -17.35 1.48 -13.24
CA ALA A 285 -17.40 2.38 -12.11
C ALA A 285 -16.64 1.87 -10.87
N ARG A 286 -16.48 0.55 -10.74
CA ARG A 286 -15.78 -0.06 -9.59
C ARG A 286 -14.27 0.11 -9.66
N VAL A 287 -13.72 0.37 -10.84
CA VAL A 287 -12.28 0.58 -11.05
C VAL A 287 -11.81 1.85 -10.31
N PRO A 288 -12.37 3.05 -10.56
CA PRO A 288 -12.01 4.26 -9.81
C PRO A 288 -12.23 4.14 -8.30
N LEU A 289 -13.31 3.47 -7.88
CA LEU A 289 -13.58 3.23 -6.46
C LEU A 289 -12.46 2.44 -5.81
N GLU A 290 -12.07 1.31 -6.40
CA GLU A 290 -11.03 0.48 -5.84
C GLU A 290 -9.67 1.18 -5.88
N THR A 291 -9.34 1.92 -6.96
CA THR A 291 -8.14 2.75 -7.02
C THR A 291 -8.09 3.75 -5.86
N PHE A 292 -9.21 4.42 -5.57
CA PHE A 292 -9.31 5.31 -4.42
C PHE A 292 -9.10 4.56 -3.10
N LEU A 293 -9.83 3.45 -2.90
CA LEU A 293 -9.77 2.66 -1.66
C LEU A 293 -8.34 2.18 -1.36
N ILE A 294 -7.63 1.66 -2.36
CA ILE A 294 -6.21 1.25 -2.22
C ILE A 294 -5.32 2.47 -1.99
N GLY A 295 -5.56 3.57 -2.72
CA GLY A 295 -4.79 4.80 -2.59
C GLY A 295 -4.92 5.48 -1.22
N THR A 296 -5.96 5.18 -0.45
CA THR A 296 -6.03 5.62 0.97
C THR A 296 -4.99 4.94 1.86
N GLY A 297 -4.47 3.78 1.47
CA GLY A 297 -3.59 2.94 2.30
C GLY A 297 -4.29 2.28 3.49
N LEU A 298 -5.60 2.47 3.67
CA LEU A 298 -6.35 1.96 4.83
C LEU A 298 -6.88 0.54 4.64
N LEU A 299 -6.85 0.03 3.41
CA LEU A 299 -7.32 -1.29 3.05
C LEU A 299 -6.22 -2.12 2.42
N PRO A 300 -6.17 -3.44 2.71
CA PRO A 300 -5.29 -4.33 1.98
C PRO A 300 -5.70 -4.42 0.51
N ARG A 301 -4.71 -4.64 -0.35
CA ARG A 301 -4.90 -4.89 -1.78
C ARG A 301 -5.69 -6.20 -2.00
N PRO A 302 -6.46 -6.30 -3.09
CA PRO A 302 -7.10 -7.56 -3.46
C PRO A 302 -6.06 -8.63 -3.77
N SER A 303 -6.40 -9.90 -3.59
CA SER A 303 -5.51 -11.02 -3.90
C SER A 303 -5.81 -11.57 -5.31
N LEU A 304 -4.77 -11.87 -6.08
CA LEU A 304 -4.88 -12.44 -7.43
C LEU A 304 -4.37 -13.89 -7.45
N SER A 305 -5.15 -14.80 -8.02
CA SER A 305 -4.76 -16.18 -8.30
C SER A 305 -4.59 -16.38 -9.80
N ILE A 306 -3.46 -16.93 -10.20
CA ILE A 306 -3.08 -17.18 -11.60
C ILE A 306 -2.90 -18.68 -11.80
N GLN A 307 -3.56 -19.26 -12.81
CA GLN A 307 -3.48 -20.68 -13.14
C GLN A 307 -3.39 -20.90 -14.67
N PRO A 308 -2.38 -21.62 -15.17
CA PRO A 308 -1.21 -22.11 -14.44
C PRO A 308 -0.23 -20.98 -14.07
N PRO A 309 0.67 -21.17 -13.08
CA PRO A 309 1.70 -20.19 -12.72
C PRO A 309 2.82 -20.08 -13.75
N ARG A 310 2.92 -21.04 -14.68
CA ARG A 310 3.86 -21.07 -15.80
C ARG A 310 3.16 -21.60 -17.04
N LEU A 311 3.42 -21.01 -18.20
CA LEU A 311 2.90 -21.48 -19.48
C LEU A 311 3.98 -22.24 -20.25
N ASP A 312 3.75 -23.52 -20.50
CA ASP A 312 4.61 -24.36 -21.34
C ASP A 312 3.87 -24.72 -22.63
N PHE A 313 4.43 -24.28 -23.77
CA PHE A 313 3.90 -24.60 -25.09
C PHE A 313 4.59 -25.82 -25.72
N GLY A 314 5.64 -26.37 -25.08
CA GLY A 314 6.38 -27.51 -25.57
C GLY A 314 7.10 -27.21 -26.88
N TYR A 315 6.86 -28.02 -27.90
CA TYR A 315 7.46 -27.86 -29.23
C TYR A 315 6.48 -27.18 -30.19
N ILE A 316 6.90 -26.06 -30.76
CA ILE A 316 6.18 -25.31 -31.78
C ILE A 316 6.92 -25.49 -33.11
N LEU A 317 6.20 -25.85 -34.17
CA LEU A 317 6.78 -25.90 -35.51
C LEU A 317 7.02 -24.48 -36.03
N ALA A 318 8.18 -24.21 -36.61
CA ALA A 318 8.48 -22.90 -37.22
C ALA A 318 7.39 -22.48 -38.22
N GLY A 319 6.92 -21.23 -38.11
CA GLY A 319 5.81 -20.68 -38.91
C GLY A 319 4.41 -21.13 -38.47
N GLN A 320 4.26 -21.69 -37.27
CA GLN A 320 2.96 -22.02 -36.67
C GLN A 320 2.69 -21.20 -35.41
N THR A 321 1.40 -20.99 -35.15
CA THR A 321 0.92 -20.43 -33.90
C THR A 321 0.57 -21.53 -32.89
N ALA A 322 0.93 -21.33 -31.62
CA ALA A 322 0.48 -22.19 -30.53
C ALA A 322 -0.27 -21.38 -29.48
N ALA A 323 -1.33 -21.95 -28.89
CA ALA A 323 -2.18 -21.27 -27.92
C ALA A 323 -2.30 -22.05 -26.60
N ARG A 324 -2.27 -21.35 -25.48
CA ARG A 324 -2.51 -21.87 -24.12
C ARG A 324 -3.46 -20.96 -23.37
N ARG A 325 -4.24 -21.55 -22.45
CA ARG A 325 -5.16 -20.80 -21.60
C ARG A 325 -4.47 -20.41 -20.30
N LEU A 326 -4.69 -19.16 -19.89
CA LEU A 326 -4.28 -18.60 -18.62
C LEU A 326 -5.53 -18.07 -17.92
N ARG A 327 -5.82 -18.62 -16.74
CA ARG A 327 -6.93 -18.18 -15.91
C ARG A 327 -6.41 -17.28 -14.80
N MET A 328 -6.97 -16.08 -14.70
CA MET A 328 -6.71 -15.13 -13.63
C MET A 328 -8.01 -14.84 -12.92
N GLN A 329 -8.02 -14.89 -11.59
CA GLN A 329 -9.22 -14.62 -10.82
C GLN A 329 -8.88 -14.02 -9.46
N LYS A 330 -9.82 -13.27 -8.88
CA LYS A 330 -9.70 -12.82 -7.50
C LYS A 330 -9.64 -14.03 -6.57
N ALA A 331 -8.61 -14.08 -5.73
CA ALA A 331 -8.51 -15.06 -4.66
C ALA A 331 -9.46 -14.67 -3.50
N ALA A 332 -9.49 -15.49 -2.45
CA ALA A 332 -10.29 -15.19 -1.27
C ALA A 332 -9.84 -13.85 -0.65
N GLY A 333 -10.81 -12.99 -0.32
CA GLY A 333 -10.54 -11.68 0.27
C GLY A 333 -11.45 -10.56 -0.24
N ARG A 334 -11.18 -9.34 0.24
CA ARG A 334 -11.92 -8.12 -0.12
C ARG A 334 -11.55 -7.59 -1.50
N GLY A 335 -12.18 -6.49 -1.88
CA GLY A 335 -11.77 -5.68 -3.02
C GLY A 335 -12.24 -6.16 -4.37
N TYR A 336 -11.92 -5.33 -5.35
CA TYR A 336 -12.29 -5.44 -6.75
C TYR A 336 -11.02 -5.60 -7.58
N LEU A 337 -10.91 -6.70 -8.32
CA LEU A 337 -9.70 -6.98 -9.07
C LEU A 337 -9.83 -6.46 -10.49
N PHE A 338 -8.87 -5.67 -10.95
CA PHE A 338 -8.77 -5.28 -12.35
C PHE A 338 -7.31 -5.11 -12.76
N GLY A 339 -7.06 -5.15 -14.07
CA GLY A 339 -5.70 -5.05 -14.58
C GLY A 339 -5.59 -5.26 -16.08
N ALA A 340 -4.34 -5.28 -16.53
CA ALA A 340 -3.94 -5.51 -17.91
C ALA A 340 -2.83 -6.57 -17.98
N VAL A 341 -2.81 -7.26 -19.11
CA VAL A 341 -1.84 -8.28 -19.47
C VAL A 341 -0.96 -7.71 -20.57
N ARG A 342 0.34 -7.61 -20.30
CA ARG A 342 1.35 -7.09 -21.22
C ARG A 342 2.26 -8.22 -21.69
N PRO A 343 2.32 -8.53 -22.99
CA PRO A 343 3.29 -9.48 -23.51
C PRO A 343 4.71 -8.90 -23.41
N GLY A 344 5.68 -9.72 -23.00
CA GLY A 344 7.09 -9.30 -22.95
C GLY A 344 7.75 -9.16 -24.32
N ASP A 345 7.17 -9.77 -25.35
CA ASP A 345 7.71 -9.82 -26.71
C ASP A 345 6.62 -9.59 -27.77
N SER A 346 7.03 -9.12 -28.96
CA SER A 346 6.10 -8.78 -30.05
C SER A 346 5.42 -9.97 -30.72
N TRP A 347 6.00 -11.17 -30.63
CA TRP A 347 5.46 -12.43 -31.16
C TRP A 347 4.52 -13.14 -30.17
N LEU A 348 4.33 -12.57 -28.98
CA LEU A 348 3.46 -13.07 -27.94
C LEU A 348 2.21 -12.19 -27.87
N HIS A 349 1.04 -12.81 -27.86
CA HIS A 349 -0.25 -12.12 -27.76
C HIS A 349 -1.11 -12.73 -26.67
N ALA A 350 -1.87 -11.91 -25.95
CA ALA A 350 -2.87 -12.36 -24.99
C ALA A 350 -4.23 -11.76 -25.33
N ASN A 351 -5.28 -12.57 -25.35
CA ASN A 351 -6.63 -12.11 -25.61
C ASN A 351 -7.61 -12.74 -24.61
N PRO A 352 -8.39 -11.95 -23.86
CA PRO A 352 -8.35 -10.49 -23.74
C PRO A 352 -7.11 -9.94 -23.03
N GLU A 353 -6.75 -8.69 -23.32
CA GLU A 353 -5.62 -7.98 -22.69
C GLU A 353 -6.00 -7.34 -21.35
N THR A 354 -7.26 -7.00 -21.11
CA THR A 354 -7.72 -6.31 -19.90
C THR A 354 -8.81 -7.10 -19.19
N PHE A 355 -8.91 -6.95 -17.87
CA PHE A 355 -9.95 -7.60 -17.07
C PHE A 355 -10.41 -6.73 -15.89
N SER A 356 -11.66 -6.93 -15.50
CA SER A 356 -12.29 -6.25 -14.37
C SER A 356 -13.34 -7.15 -13.70
N GLY A 357 -13.18 -7.36 -12.39
CA GLY A 357 -14.13 -8.01 -11.49
C GLY A 357 -14.21 -9.53 -11.57
N GLY A 358 -14.38 -10.07 -12.78
CA GLY A 358 -14.58 -11.50 -13.04
C GLY A 358 -13.29 -12.30 -13.15
N ALA A 359 -13.44 -13.63 -13.25
CA ALA A 359 -12.35 -14.48 -13.72
C ALA A 359 -12.08 -14.16 -15.20
N LEU A 360 -10.81 -13.93 -15.52
CA LEU A 360 -10.33 -13.80 -16.88
C LEU A 360 -9.79 -15.13 -17.37
N ASP A 361 -10.39 -15.68 -18.42
CA ASP A 361 -9.83 -16.82 -19.16
C ASP A 361 -9.16 -16.28 -20.44
N ALA A 362 -7.88 -15.91 -20.32
CA ALA A 362 -7.09 -15.40 -21.43
C ALA A 362 -6.51 -16.54 -22.29
N VAL A 363 -6.50 -16.35 -23.60
CA VAL A 363 -5.79 -17.20 -24.55
C VAL A 363 -4.48 -16.51 -24.91
N VAL A 364 -3.37 -17.11 -24.46
CA VAL A 364 -2.02 -16.68 -24.78
C VAL A 364 -1.55 -17.41 -26.02
N THR A 365 -1.19 -16.67 -27.06
CA THR A 365 -0.78 -17.17 -28.37
C THR A 365 0.66 -16.79 -28.65
N VAL A 366 1.46 -17.75 -29.08
CA VAL A 366 2.84 -17.56 -29.56
C VAL A 366 2.83 -17.71 -31.08
N ASP A 367 3.29 -16.68 -31.78
CA ASP A 367 3.55 -16.73 -33.22
C ASP A 367 5.03 -17.04 -33.47
N SER A 368 5.30 -18.15 -34.16
CA SER A 368 6.67 -18.57 -34.45
C SER A 368 7.20 -18.13 -35.82
N GLU A 369 6.47 -17.31 -36.58
CA GLU A 369 6.88 -16.86 -37.91
C GLU A 369 8.22 -16.09 -37.88
N ALA A 370 8.40 -15.20 -36.90
CA ALA A 370 9.61 -14.37 -36.78
C ALA A 370 10.74 -15.05 -35.98
N LEU A 371 10.54 -16.26 -35.48
CA LEU A 371 11.44 -16.90 -34.53
C LEU A 371 12.34 -17.95 -35.19
N LEU A 372 13.60 -18.00 -34.76
CA LEU A 372 14.61 -18.91 -35.32
C LEU A 372 14.51 -20.32 -34.73
N ILE A 373 14.87 -21.34 -35.52
CA ILE A 373 15.02 -22.70 -35.02
C ILE A 373 16.26 -22.73 -34.13
N SER A 374 16.10 -23.17 -32.88
CA SER A 374 17.17 -23.22 -31.89
C SER A 374 17.02 -24.46 -31.01
N ASP A 375 18.15 -25.05 -30.62
CA ASP A 375 18.18 -26.16 -29.67
C ASP A 375 17.91 -25.71 -28.23
N ARG A 376 18.07 -24.41 -27.95
CA ARG A 376 17.76 -23.81 -26.65
C ARG A 376 16.29 -23.42 -26.58
N PRO A 377 15.62 -23.65 -25.43
CA PRO A 377 14.27 -23.17 -25.23
C PRO A 377 14.24 -21.63 -25.27
N TYR A 378 13.20 -21.10 -25.89
CA TYR A 378 12.82 -19.70 -25.76
C TYR A 378 12.17 -19.51 -24.39
N GLU A 379 12.63 -18.49 -23.67
CA GLU A 379 12.14 -18.14 -22.35
C GLU A 379 11.77 -16.66 -22.37
N THR A 380 10.51 -16.38 -22.02
CA THR A 380 9.98 -15.02 -21.89
C THR A 380 8.99 -14.98 -20.72
N ALA A 381 8.37 -13.83 -20.49
CA ALA A 381 7.31 -13.68 -19.50
C ALA A 381 6.14 -12.85 -20.05
N LEU A 382 4.97 -13.14 -19.48
CA LEU A 382 3.81 -12.27 -19.52
C LEU A 382 3.82 -11.40 -18.26
N PHE A 383 3.68 -10.10 -18.39
CA PHE A 383 3.61 -9.18 -17.26
C PHE A 383 2.15 -8.82 -16.99
N ILE A 384 1.70 -9.02 -15.75
CA ILE A 384 0.34 -8.71 -15.33
C ILE A 384 0.39 -7.48 -14.43
N GLU A 385 -0.11 -6.36 -14.95
CA GLU A 385 -0.32 -5.13 -14.21
C GLU A 385 -1.70 -5.21 -13.56
N SER A 386 -1.78 -5.24 -12.23
CA SER A 386 -3.04 -5.50 -11.52
C SER A 386 -3.05 -4.79 -10.18
N THR A 387 -4.23 -4.38 -9.70
CA THR A 387 -4.38 -3.77 -8.37
C THR A 387 -3.95 -4.65 -7.21
N ALA A 388 -3.80 -5.96 -7.44
CA ALA A 388 -3.33 -6.90 -6.44
C ALA A 388 -1.87 -6.69 -6.02
N SER A 389 -1.07 -5.99 -6.82
CA SER A 389 0.36 -5.77 -6.58
C SER A 389 0.78 -4.38 -7.03
N ASP A 390 1.79 -3.81 -6.40
CA ASP A 390 2.44 -2.58 -6.90
C ASP A 390 3.41 -2.87 -8.05
N GLU A 391 4.02 -4.06 -8.02
CA GLU A 391 4.91 -4.52 -9.07
C GLU A 391 4.18 -5.45 -10.06
N PRO A 392 4.45 -5.35 -11.36
CA PRO A 392 3.90 -6.28 -12.35
C PRO A 392 4.26 -7.74 -12.04
N LEU A 393 3.25 -8.62 -12.03
CA LEU A 393 3.47 -10.05 -11.78
C LEU A 393 3.94 -10.73 -13.06
N SER A 394 5.05 -11.47 -12.97
CA SER A 394 5.63 -12.20 -14.11
C SER A 394 5.12 -13.64 -14.18
N VAL A 395 4.52 -14.01 -15.31
CA VAL A 395 4.15 -15.41 -15.63
C VAL A 395 5.14 -15.94 -16.67
N PRO A 396 6.07 -16.83 -16.27
CA PRO A 396 7.08 -17.34 -17.18
C PRO A 396 6.46 -18.21 -18.28
N ILE A 397 7.00 -18.07 -19.48
CA ILE A 397 6.62 -18.79 -20.69
C ILE A 397 7.84 -19.53 -21.24
N GLN A 398 7.69 -20.81 -21.55
CA GLN A 398 8.74 -21.61 -22.16
C GLN A 398 8.23 -22.41 -23.37
N PHE A 399 9.04 -22.49 -24.42
CA PHE A 399 8.82 -23.36 -25.57
C PHE A 399 10.08 -23.58 -26.39
N ARG A 400 10.03 -24.52 -27.34
CA ARG A 400 11.11 -24.82 -28.29
C ARG A 400 10.58 -24.75 -29.70
N ILE A 401 11.38 -24.18 -30.59
CA ILE A 401 11.03 -24.09 -32.01
C ILE A 401 11.75 -25.19 -32.76
N VAL A 402 10.99 -26.02 -33.43
CA VAL A 402 11.50 -27.10 -34.25
C VAL A 402 11.19 -26.83 -35.72
N GLY A 403 12.16 -27.15 -36.57
CA GLY A 403 11.95 -27.11 -38.01
C GLY A 403 10.82 -28.05 -38.42
N MET A 404 10.10 -27.68 -39.47
CA MET A 404 9.09 -28.57 -40.04
C MET A 404 9.79 -29.87 -40.45
N PRO A 405 9.38 -31.05 -39.93
CA PRO A 405 9.99 -32.30 -40.34
C PRO A 405 9.83 -32.42 -41.85
N SER A 406 10.91 -32.73 -42.56
CA SER A 406 10.88 -32.85 -44.02
C SER A 406 9.74 -33.79 -44.44
N ARG A 407 9.08 -33.51 -45.57
CA ARG A 407 8.00 -34.37 -46.08
C ARG A 407 8.45 -35.82 -46.16
N LEU A 408 9.72 -36.04 -46.51
CA LEU A 408 10.36 -37.35 -46.56
C LEU A 408 10.42 -38.01 -45.18
N ASN A 409 10.78 -37.27 -44.12
CA ASN A 409 10.75 -37.82 -42.76
C ASN A 409 9.33 -38.21 -42.32
N ARG A 410 8.34 -37.34 -42.60
CA ARG A 410 6.94 -37.58 -42.20
C ARG A 410 6.30 -38.76 -42.95
N PHE A 411 6.54 -38.89 -44.26
CA PHE A 411 5.85 -39.87 -45.10
C PHE A 411 6.65 -41.16 -45.36
N LEU A 412 7.98 -41.14 -45.26
CA LEU A 412 8.83 -42.31 -45.53
C LEU A 412 9.47 -42.83 -44.26
N VAL A 413 10.22 -41.98 -43.54
CA VAL A 413 11.07 -42.45 -42.43
C VAL A 413 10.24 -42.92 -41.23
N ARG A 414 9.20 -42.17 -40.83
CA ARG A 414 8.33 -42.58 -39.71
C ARG A 414 7.62 -43.91 -39.92
N PRO A 415 6.91 -44.15 -41.04
CA PRO A 415 6.29 -45.45 -41.29
C PRO A 415 7.32 -46.56 -41.49
N LEU A 416 8.47 -46.32 -42.13
CA LEU A 416 9.55 -47.31 -42.21
C LEU A 416 10.11 -47.67 -40.83
N ALA A 417 10.34 -46.68 -39.97
CA ALA A 417 10.79 -46.91 -38.60
C ALA A 417 9.73 -47.67 -37.79
N GLY A 418 8.45 -47.33 -37.95
CA GLY A 418 7.34 -48.08 -37.35
C GLY A 418 7.29 -49.54 -37.82
N VAL A 419 7.44 -49.77 -39.13
CA VAL A 419 7.53 -51.12 -39.73
C VAL A 419 8.74 -51.89 -39.21
N LEU A 420 9.90 -51.26 -39.06
CA LEU A 420 11.10 -51.92 -38.53
C LEU A 420 10.96 -52.24 -37.04
N VAL A 421 10.51 -51.27 -36.23
CA VAL A 421 10.38 -51.40 -34.77
C VAL A 421 9.24 -52.36 -34.40
N ALA A 422 8.13 -52.39 -35.13
CA ALA A 422 7.03 -53.33 -34.89
C ALA A 422 7.24 -54.68 -35.59
N GLY A 423 7.86 -54.69 -36.77
CA GLY A 423 8.05 -55.88 -37.58
C GLY A 423 9.11 -56.84 -37.04
N LEU A 424 10.22 -56.34 -36.48
CA LEU A 424 11.25 -57.18 -35.85
C LEU A 424 10.74 -58.00 -34.65
N PRO A 425 10.06 -57.40 -33.64
CA PRO A 425 9.48 -58.18 -32.55
C PRO A 425 8.29 -59.02 -33.02
N GLY A 426 7.47 -58.55 -33.96
CA GLY A 426 6.35 -59.32 -34.52
C GLY A 426 6.80 -60.60 -35.23
N THR A 427 7.88 -60.53 -36.01
CA THR A 427 8.48 -61.71 -36.66
C THR A 427 9.11 -62.66 -35.65
N ALA A 428 9.82 -62.14 -34.64
CA ALA A 428 10.39 -62.96 -33.57
C ALA A 428 9.31 -63.70 -32.75
N ILE A 429 8.22 -63.01 -32.36
CA ILE A 429 7.08 -63.60 -31.64
C ILE A 429 6.37 -64.62 -32.52
N GLY A 430 6.12 -64.29 -33.80
CA GLY A 430 5.51 -65.22 -34.75
C GLY A 430 6.34 -66.49 -34.95
N TRP A 431 7.67 -66.36 -35.00
CA TRP A 431 8.59 -67.50 -35.12
C TRP A 431 8.60 -68.35 -33.84
N LEU A 432 8.64 -67.73 -32.65
CA LEU A 432 8.55 -68.41 -31.36
C LEU A 432 7.23 -69.19 -31.20
N LEU A 433 6.10 -68.57 -31.55
CA LEU A 433 4.78 -69.23 -31.53
C LEU A 433 4.70 -70.38 -32.54
N GLY A 434 5.29 -70.21 -33.73
CA GLY A 434 5.38 -71.27 -34.72
C GLY A 434 6.18 -72.48 -34.23
N LEU A 435 7.33 -72.24 -33.58
CA LEU A 435 8.14 -73.30 -32.94
C LEU A 435 7.37 -73.99 -31.81
N LEU A 436 6.66 -73.24 -30.97
CA LEU A 436 5.87 -73.77 -29.87
C LEU A 436 4.74 -74.70 -30.37
N LEU A 437 4.03 -74.30 -31.43
CA LEU A 437 2.95 -75.08 -32.04
C LEU A 437 3.45 -76.40 -32.65
N VAL A 438 4.63 -76.38 -33.28
CA VAL A 438 5.29 -77.60 -33.80
C VAL A 438 5.68 -78.54 -32.66
N TRP A 439 6.25 -78.01 -31.58
CA TRP A 439 6.65 -78.82 -30.43
C TRP A 439 5.45 -79.45 -29.69
N MET A 440 4.32 -78.74 -29.61
CA MET A 440 3.10 -79.24 -28.97
C MET A 440 2.35 -80.30 -29.80
N GLY A 441 2.82 -80.67 -30.99
CA GLY A 441 2.22 -81.75 -31.78
C GLY A 441 0.78 -81.47 -32.23
N ALA A 442 0.40 -80.19 -32.32
CA ALA A 442 -0.91 -79.79 -32.82
C ALA A 442 -0.99 -80.11 -34.33
N GLY A 443 -1.52 -81.30 -34.64
CA GLY A 443 -1.65 -81.86 -35.97
C GLY A 443 -2.59 -81.07 -36.89
N LEU A 444 -2.12 -79.94 -37.41
CA LEU A 444 -2.67 -79.31 -38.60
C LEU A 444 -2.08 -80.01 -39.84
N SER A 445 -2.43 -81.27 -40.02
CA SER A 445 -1.96 -82.15 -41.11
C SER A 445 -2.53 -81.82 -42.50
N GLY A 446 -3.16 -80.65 -42.68
CA GLY A 446 -3.89 -80.30 -43.91
C GLY A 446 -3.38 -79.12 -44.71
N SER A 447 -2.45 -78.30 -44.21
CA SER A 447 -2.04 -77.06 -44.90
C SER A 447 -0.54 -77.02 -45.18
N ALA A 448 -0.18 -77.04 -46.46
CA ALA A 448 1.18 -77.07 -47.01
C ALA A 448 2.00 -75.77 -46.81
N LEU A 449 1.68 -74.95 -45.81
CA LEU A 449 2.40 -73.71 -45.54
C LEU A 449 3.51 -74.00 -44.54
N SER A 450 4.76 -73.83 -44.97
CA SER A 450 5.90 -74.02 -44.09
C SER A 450 5.84 -73.04 -42.90
N PRO A 451 6.38 -73.40 -41.72
CA PRO A 451 6.43 -72.52 -40.55
C PRO A 451 7.03 -71.14 -40.85
N ALA A 452 7.95 -71.07 -41.82
CA ALA A 452 8.54 -69.84 -42.30
C ALA A 452 7.53 -68.91 -42.99
N VAL A 453 6.57 -69.47 -43.75
CA VAL A 453 5.53 -68.68 -44.42
C VAL A 453 4.52 -68.12 -43.40
N GLY A 454 4.17 -68.90 -42.38
CA GLY A 454 3.30 -68.44 -41.29
C GLY A 454 3.93 -67.30 -40.46
N ALA A 455 5.21 -67.45 -40.10
CA ALA A 455 5.96 -66.40 -39.41
C ALA A 455 6.10 -65.13 -40.27
N GLY A 456 6.34 -65.29 -41.58
CA GLY A 456 6.38 -64.18 -42.54
C GLY A 456 5.05 -63.44 -42.64
N ALA A 457 3.93 -64.16 -42.74
CA ALA A 457 2.60 -63.55 -42.84
C ALA A 457 2.19 -62.82 -41.54
N ALA A 458 2.46 -63.42 -40.38
CA ALA A 458 2.20 -62.78 -39.08
C ALA A 458 3.05 -61.51 -38.90
N GLY A 459 4.33 -61.56 -39.27
CA GLY A 459 5.22 -60.41 -39.26
C GLY A 459 4.77 -59.28 -40.19
N LEU A 460 4.31 -59.62 -41.39
CA LEU A 460 3.84 -58.66 -42.38
C LEU A 460 2.51 -58.01 -41.94
N LEU A 461 1.59 -58.79 -41.34
CA LEU A 461 0.36 -58.28 -40.75
C LEU A 461 0.64 -57.30 -39.59
N TRP A 462 1.59 -57.65 -38.71
CA TRP A 462 2.02 -56.77 -37.61
C TRP A 462 2.74 -55.50 -38.11
N ALA A 463 3.55 -55.62 -39.16
CA ALA A 463 4.19 -54.47 -39.79
C ALA A 463 3.19 -53.50 -40.42
N VAL A 464 2.18 -54.01 -41.13
CA VAL A 464 1.13 -53.18 -41.76
C VAL A 464 0.27 -52.51 -40.69
N THR A 465 -0.14 -53.25 -39.65
CA THR A 465 -0.93 -52.68 -38.54
C THR A 465 -0.14 -51.67 -37.70
N GLY A 466 1.17 -51.89 -37.54
CA GLY A 466 2.08 -50.93 -36.90
C GLY A 466 2.34 -49.66 -37.71
N GLY A 467 2.31 -49.73 -39.05
CA GLY A 467 2.53 -48.57 -39.93
C GLY A 467 1.32 -47.64 -40.10
N ILE A 468 0.12 -48.08 -39.73
CA ILE A 468 -1.13 -47.30 -39.82
C ILE A 468 -1.40 -46.45 -38.56
N ARG A 469 -0.74 -46.76 -37.43
CA ARG A 469 -0.77 -45.97 -36.20
C ARG A 469 0.34 -44.94 -36.19
#